data_AF-A0A346YKY5-F1
#
_entry.id   AF-A0A346YKY5-F1
#
_cell.length_a   1.000
_cell.length_b   1.000
_cell.length_c   1.000
_cell.angle_alpha   90.00
_cell.angle_beta   90.00
_cell.angle_gamma   90.00
#
_symmetry.space_group_name_H-M   'P 1'
#
loop_
_entity.id
_entity.type
_entity.pdbx_description
1 polymer ?
#
loop_
_entity_poly.entity_id
_entity_poly.type
_entity_poly.pdbx_seq_one_letter_code
_entity_poly.pdbx_strand_id
1 'polypeptide(L)'
;MSLFDLLKLAAGALIGFGLCVLLYVPGAVREAREAEAARLTAATNTAIGELTNEADKARFRRRLCLDSGGVYIHQAGQCSERPAAIHG
;
A
#
# COMPACT_ATOMS: atom_id res chain seq x y z
N MET A 1 -47.50 -19.11 -0.90
CA MET A 1 -46.47 -18.18 -1.41
C MET A 1 -46.43 -18.32 -2.91
N SER A 2 -46.69 -17.25 -3.69
CA SER A 2 -46.68 -17.37 -5.15
C SER A 2 -45.24 -17.36 -5.68
N LEU A 3 -44.99 -17.98 -6.83
CA LEU A 3 -43.69 -17.95 -7.51
C LEU A 3 -43.20 -16.51 -7.76
N PHE A 4 -44.15 -15.60 -7.99
CA PHE A 4 -43.89 -14.20 -8.25
C PHE A 4 -43.39 -13.44 -7.01
N ASP A 5 -43.85 -13.81 -5.82
CA ASP A 5 -43.35 -13.24 -4.55
C ASP A 5 -41.90 -13.67 -4.28
N LEU A 6 -41.58 -14.92 -4.62
CA LEU A 6 -40.24 -15.48 -4.45
C LEU A 6 -39.23 -14.81 -5.39
N LEU A 7 -39.64 -14.51 -6.62
CA LEU A 7 -38.82 -13.77 -7.59
C LEU A 7 -38.54 -12.33 -7.12
N LYS A 8 -39.55 -11.65 -6.57
CA LYS A 8 -39.38 -10.28 -6.04
C LYS A 8 -38.45 -10.23 -4.83
N LEU A 9 -38.58 -11.19 -3.91
CA LEU A 9 -37.71 -11.30 -2.74
C LEU A 9 -36.26 -11.60 -3.16
N ALA A 10 -36.07 -12.53 -4.11
CA ALA A 10 -34.75 -12.85 -4.64
C ALA A 10 -34.11 -11.65 -5.35
N ALA A 11 -34.87 -10.93 -6.17
CA ALA A 11 -34.39 -9.72 -6.84
C ALA A 11 -34.00 -8.63 -5.84
N GLY A 12 -34.84 -8.38 -4.82
CA GLY A 12 -34.53 -7.42 -3.76
C GLY A 12 -33.28 -7.79 -2.97
N ALA A 13 -33.09 -9.08 -2.65
CA ALA A 13 -31.91 -9.57 -1.94
C ALA A 13 -30.63 -9.42 -2.78
N LEU A 14 -30.68 -9.74 -4.07
CA LEU A 14 -29.53 -9.60 -4.96
C LEU A 14 -29.13 -8.13 -5.15
N ILE A 15 -30.10 -7.24 -5.32
CA ILE A 15 -29.85 -5.79 -5.45
C ILE A 15 -29.29 -5.22 -4.15
N GLY A 16 -29.89 -5.56 -3.01
CA GLY A 16 -29.43 -5.10 -1.69
C GLY A 16 -28.02 -5.60 -1.36
N PHE A 17 -27.73 -6.87 -1.64
CA PHE A 17 -26.40 -7.43 -1.44
C PHE A 17 -25.37 -6.79 -2.37
N GLY A 18 -25.69 -6.63 -3.65
CA GLY A 18 -24.82 -5.95 -4.61
C GLY A 18 -24.48 -4.53 -4.21
N LEU A 19 -25.46 -3.77 -3.68
CA LEU A 19 -25.24 -2.40 -3.21
C LEU A 19 -24.33 -2.36 -1.98
N CYS A 20 -24.55 -3.26 -1.00
CA CYS A 20 -23.66 -3.37 0.16
C CYS A 20 -22.23 -3.70 -0.27
N VAL A 21 -22.04 -4.66 -1.17
CA VAL A 21 -20.72 -5.02 -1.68
C VAL A 21 -20.04 -3.81 -2.34
N LEU A 22 -20.75 -3.06 -3.19
CA LEU A 22 -20.20 -1.89 -3.88
C LEU A 22 -19.81 -0.75 -2.91
N LEU A 23 -20.52 -0.58 -1.80
CA LEU A 23 -20.25 0.48 -0.83
C LEU A 23 -19.10 0.13 0.12
N TYR A 24 -19.00 -1.14 0.55
CA TYR A 24 -18.06 -1.54 1.62
C TYR A 24 -16.75 -2.13 1.10
N VAL A 25 -16.77 -2.88 -0.01
CA VAL A 25 -15.56 -3.51 -0.57
C VAL A 25 -14.46 -2.50 -0.94
N PRO A 26 -14.73 -1.34 -1.57
CA PRO A 26 -13.64 -0.44 -1.93
C PRO A 26 -12.88 0.10 -0.70
N GLY A 27 -13.58 0.33 0.42
CA GLY A 27 -12.95 0.72 1.69
C GLY A 27 -12.07 -0.39 2.26
N ALA A 28 -12.61 -1.61 2.34
CA ALA A 28 -11.89 -2.78 2.86
C ALA A 28 -10.64 -3.13 2.03
N VAL A 29 -10.71 -2.98 0.69
CA VAL A 29 -9.56 -3.22 -0.19
C VAL A 29 -8.45 -2.20 0.04
N ARG A 30 -8.81 -0.93 0.29
CA ARG A 30 -7.82 0.10 0.61
C ARG A 30 -7.12 -0.17 1.93
N GLU A 31 -7.89 -0.47 2.98
CA GLU A 31 -7.35 -0.80 4.30
C GLU A 31 -6.44 -2.04 4.25
N ALA A 32 -6.82 -3.06 3.48
CA ALA A 32 -6.01 -4.26 3.28
C ALA A 32 -4.67 -3.95 2.58
N ARG A 33 -4.68 -3.10 1.53
CA ARG A 33 -3.45 -2.69 0.84
C ARG A 33 -2.54 -1.84 1.72
N GLU A 34 -3.11 -0.94 2.50
CA GLU A 34 -2.36 -0.12 3.47
C GLU A 34 -1.71 -1.01 4.54
N ALA A 35 -2.41 -2.03 5.03
CA ALA A 35 -1.87 -3.00 5.97
C ALA A 35 -0.77 -3.89 5.34
N GLU A 36 -0.89 -4.29 4.08
CA GLU A 36 0.17 -5.02 3.36
C GLU A 36 1.42 -4.17 3.16
N ALA A 37 1.27 -2.91 2.76
CA ALA A 37 2.40 -1.98 2.65
C ALA A 37 3.09 -1.73 3.99
N ALA A 38 2.32 -1.61 5.08
CA ALA A 38 2.87 -1.50 6.43
C ALA A 38 3.65 -2.75 6.86
N ARG A 39 3.18 -3.96 6.50
CA ARG A 39 3.91 -5.21 6.78
C ARG A 39 5.21 -5.32 6.00
N LEU A 40 5.21 -4.92 4.73
CA LEU A 40 6.41 -4.91 3.88
C LEU A 40 7.47 -3.94 4.40
N THR A 41 7.06 -2.75 4.84
CA THR A 41 7.98 -1.77 5.44
C THR A 41 8.51 -2.25 6.80
N ALA A 42 7.67 -2.87 7.63
CA ALA A 42 8.10 -3.48 8.89
C ALA A 42 9.13 -4.60 8.66
N ALA A 43 8.88 -5.54 7.75
CA ALA A 43 9.82 -6.61 7.40
C ALA A 43 11.16 -6.06 6.89
N THR A 44 11.11 -4.99 6.07
CA THR A 44 12.31 -4.30 5.58
C THR A 44 13.08 -3.65 6.74
N ASN A 45 12.40 -3.02 7.69
CA ASN A 45 13.02 -2.42 8.86
C ASN A 45 13.66 -3.48 9.78
N THR A 46 13.04 -4.65 9.94
CA THR A 46 13.62 -5.76 10.71
C THR A 46 14.88 -6.31 10.04
N ALA A 47 14.85 -6.51 8.72
CA ALA A 47 16.04 -6.94 7.96
C ALA A 47 17.17 -5.90 8.03
N ILE A 48 16.85 -4.60 7.97
CA ILE A 48 17.80 -3.51 8.21
C ILE A 48 18.29 -3.50 9.66
N GLY A 49 17.45 -3.89 10.62
CA GLY A 49 17.82 -4.08 12.02
C GLY A 49 18.90 -5.14 12.21
N GLU A 50 18.74 -6.28 11.53
CA GLU A 50 19.67 -7.43 11.54
C GLU A 50 21.00 -7.18 10.79
N LEU A 51 21.09 -6.15 9.95
CA LEU A 51 22.37 -5.65 9.47
C LEU A 51 23.17 -5.12 10.68
N THR A 52 24.02 -5.94 11.28
CA THR A 52 24.83 -5.60 12.47
C THR A 52 25.86 -4.49 12.22
N ASN A 53 26.08 -4.10 10.96
CA ASN A 53 27.03 -3.07 10.56
C ASN A 53 26.34 -1.80 10.04
N GLU A 54 26.57 -0.67 10.70
CA GLU A 54 26.03 0.63 10.30
C GLU A 54 26.52 1.09 8.92
N ALA A 55 27.72 0.66 8.51
CA ALA A 55 28.25 0.96 7.18
C ALA A 55 27.44 0.29 6.07
N ASP A 56 26.92 -0.92 6.32
CA ASP A 56 26.10 -1.64 5.35
C ASP A 56 24.69 -1.10 5.29
N LYS A 57 24.13 -0.63 6.43
CA LYS A 57 22.88 0.13 6.44
C LYS A 57 22.99 1.40 5.60
N ALA A 58 24.10 2.13 5.70
CA ALA A 58 24.32 3.35 4.93
C ALA A 58 24.47 3.07 3.42
N ARG A 59 25.15 1.99 3.03
CA ARG A 59 25.26 1.56 1.62
C ARG A 59 23.90 1.17 1.04
N PHE A 60 23.11 0.41 1.81
CA PHE A 60 21.79 -0.01 1.38
C PHE A 60 20.85 1.19 1.22
N ARG A 61 20.81 2.09 2.20
CA ARG A 61 20.00 3.31 2.17
C ARG A 61 20.38 4.23 1.00
N ARG A 62 21.67 4.31 0.66
CA ARG A 62 22.16 5.03 -0.51
C ARG A 62 21.68 4.41 -1.82
N ARG A 63 21.78 3.08 -1.97
CA ARG A 63 21.29 2.39 -3.18
C ARG A 63 19.79 2.59 -3.35
N LEU A 64 19.03 2.41 -2.27
CA LEU A 64 17.57 2.55 -2.28
C LEU A 64 17.13 3.97 -2.66
N CYS A 65 17.85 4.99 -2.21
CA CYS A 65 17.61 6.39 -2.58
C CYS A 65 17.86 6.68 -4.06
N LEU A 66 18.92 6.07 -4.63
CA LEU A 66 19.24 6.25 -6.05
C LEU A 66 18.24 5.51 -6.94
N ASP A 67 17.83 4.30 -6.57
CA ASP A 67 16.81 3.52 -7.29
C ASP A 67 15.45 4.22 -7.28
N SER A 68 15.11 4.94 -6.20
CA SER A 68 13.89 5.75 -6.12
C SER A 68 13.99 7.11 -6.83
N GLY A 69 15.10 7.40 -7.51
CA GLY A 69 15.31 8.67 -8.24
C GLY A 69 15.61 9.88 -7.36
N GLY A 70 15.89 9.67 -6.07
CA GLY A 70 16.24 10.70 -5.10
C GLY A 70 17.71 11.11 -5.13
N VAL A 71 18.04 12.15 -4.37
CA VAL A 71 19.41 12.61 -4.13
C VAL A 71 19.82 12.22 -2.71
N TYR A 72 20.88 11.43 -2.60
CA TYR A 72 21.39 10.98 -1.31
C TYR A 72 22.30 12.04 -0.67
N ILE A 73 21.93 12.55 0.50
CA ILE A 73 22.70 13.55 1.25
C ILE A 73 23.63 12.82 2.21
N HIS A 74 24.90 12.68 1.81
CA HIS A 74 25.92 11.95 2.58
C HIS A 74 26.13 12.46 4.01
N GLN A 75 26.04 13.78 4.23
CA GLN A 75 26.24 14.38 5.55
C GLN A 75 25.09 14.11 6.53
N ALA A 76 23.86 13.99 6.02
CA ALA A 76 22.68 13.73 6.82
C ALA A 76 22.32 12.23 6.89
N GLY A 77 22.92 11.39 6.04
CA GLY A 77 22.56 9.98 5.91
C GLY A 77 21.10 9.76 5.46
N GLN A 78 20.55 10.74 4.74
CA GLN A 78 19.14 10.82 4.36
C GLN A 78 18.98 10.91 2.85
N CYS A 79 17.86 10.38 2.36
CA CYS A 79 17.42 10.53 0.98
C CYS A 79 16.52 11.75 0.86
N SER A 80 16.85 12.68 -0.02
CA SER A 80 15.97 13.78 -0.40
C SER A 80 15.31 13.43 -1.72
N GLU A 81 13.99 13.47 -1.77
CA GLU A 81 13.26 13.35 -3.04
C GLU A 81 13.67 14.51 -3.95
N ARG A 82 14.12 14.17 -5.16
CA ARG A 82 14.33 15.17 -6.19
C ARG A 82 12.94 15.71 -6.56
N PRO A 83 12.68 17.03 -6.54
CA PRO A 83 11.40 17.53 -7.00
C PRO A 83 11.20 17.00 -8.42
N ALA A 84 10.06 16.35 -8.67
CA ALA A 84 9.74 15.78 -9.97
C ALA A 84 10.03 16.86 -11.02
N ALA A 85 10.93 16.58 -11.96
CA ALA A 85 11.10 17.45 -13.11
C ALA A 85 9.75 17.43 -13.82
N ILE A 86 9.02 18.54 -13.71
CA ILE A 86 7.79 18.78 -14.44
C ILE A 86 8.24 18.80 -15.90
N HIS A 87 8.07 17.68 -16.59
CA HIS A 87 8.15 17.64 -18.04
C HIS A 87 6.94 18.41 -18.57
N GLY A 88 7.10 19.73 -18.68
CA GLY A 88 6.26 20.60 -19.49
C GLY A 88 6.81 20.67 -20.91
#